data_AF-A0A507FBN2-F1
#
_entry.id   AF-A0A507FBN2-F1
#
_cell.length_a   1.000
_cell.length_b   1.000
_cell.length_c   1.000
_cell.angle_alpha   90.00
_cell.angle_beta   90.00
_cell.angle_gamma   90.00
#
_symmetry.space_group_name_H-M   'P 1'
#
loop_
_entity.id
_entity.type
_entity.pdbx_description
1 polymer ?
#
loop_
_entity_poly.entity_id
_entity_poly.type
_entity_poly.pdbx_seq_one_letter_code
_entity_poly.pdbx_strand_id
1 'polypeptide(L)'
;MSISGSPELDDGDEDAYHRLVSMDDYITNEMEQPWTDAEVQRVRDKLYNNYRRDAEKIYECVLGKLESKETHMFSRMNLLFILDKLCTESANQKSHDFYAIWKGMKNNLVKVVNLVLEIGEDDPPSRSANANVVWAKKILMGWHRRGLFPDEDITLCEKRIDQAEALDETAYEDAVRYEDEKIDRRMDADRERQKKDREDALLQNALEPWAKVSDDWFINLPDDQVLDVSEFWITASEELTEDDYNMMEIDNEKFRISAMELLQRAQGYTSTSPSVDATSPAQGNSSSSHQSVPPPPPPTSHSYGYYEKPAPLSRGNSPPPPPPPSMGYRSGHGRYGYSRGSYVPPPPPPPSSARSYRAP
;
A
#
# COMPACT_ATOMS: atom_id res chain seq x y z
N MET A 1 -25.87 -0.56 -65.18
CA MET A 1 -24.45 -0.23 -64.89
C MET A 1 -24.20 -0.59 -63.45
N SER A 2 -23.62 -1.76 -63.20
CA SER A 2 -23.31 -2.24 -61.86
C SER A 2 -21.90 -1.79 -61.53
N ILE A 3 -21.76 -0.88 -60.57
CA ILE A 3 -20.46 -0.47 -60.03
C ILE A 3 -20.17 -1.42 -58.87
N SER A 4 -19.54 -2.55 -59.16
CA SER A 4 -18.94 -3.43 -58.15
C SER A 4 -17.46 -3.02 -58.00
N GLY A 5 -17.22 -1.94 -57.27
CA GLY A 5 -15.89 -1.62 -56.77
C GLY A 5 -15.81 -2.06 -55.32
N SER A 6 -15.22 -3.22 -55.05
CA SER A 6 -14.75 -3.51 -53.70
C SER A 6 -13.68 -2.46 -53.37
N PRO A 7 -13.81 -1.70 -52.27
CA PRO A 7 -12.74 -0.82 -51.85
C PRO A 7 -11.51 -1.67 -51.54
N GLU A 8 -10.43 -1.49 -52.31
CA GLU A 8 -9.10 -1.91 -51.90
C GLU A 8 -8.81 -1.16 -50.59
N LEU A 9 -8.84 -1.90 -49.48
CA LEU A 9 -8.36 -1.40 -48.20
C LEU A 9 -6.85 -1.21 -48.35
N ASP A 10 -6.39 -0.01 -48.05
CA ASP A 10 -4.96 0.34 -48.01
C ASP A 10 -4.26 -0.59 -47.02
N ASP A 11 -3.14 -1.21 -47.41
CA ASP A 11 -2.43 -2.21 -46.60
C ASP A 11 -2.04 -1.68 -45.20
N GLY A 12 -2.05 -0.35 -45.00
CA GLY A 12 -1.85 0.29 -43.70
C GLY A 12 -2.98 0.07 -42.67
N ASP A 13 -4.21 -0.21 -43.11
CA ASP A 13 -5.36 -0.39 -42.21
C ASP A 13 -5.38 -1.80 -41.58
N GLU A 14 -4.84 -2.81 -42.26
CA GLU A 14 -4.73 -4.18 -41.72
C GLU A 14 -3.79 -4.22 -40.50
N ASP A 15 -2.65 -3.53 -40.58
CA ASP A 15 -1.70 -3.38 -39.48
C ASP A 15 -2.28 -2.60 -38.29
N ALA A 16 -3.16 -1.64 -38.55
CA ALA A 16 -3.84 -0.89 -37.50
C ALA A 16 -4.88 -1.77 -36.78
N TYR A 17 -5.62 -2.58 -37.53
CA TYR A 17 -6.58 -3.54 -36.97
C TYR A 17 -5.89 -4.60 -36.11
N HIS A 18 -4.81 -5.22 -36.59
CA HIS A 18 -4.05 -6.19 -35.80
C HIS A 18 -3.47 -5.58 -34.52
N ARG A 19 -3.03 -4.32 -34.59
CA ARG A 19 -2.58 -3.56 -33.42
C ARG A 19 -3.68 -3.34 -32.40
N LEU A 20 -4.91 -3.08 -32.83
CA LEU A 20 -6.08 -2.92 -31.96
C LEU A 20 -6.54 -4.24 -31.34
N VAL A 21 -6.60 -5.32 -32.12
CA VAL A 21 -6.94 -6.66 -31.61
C VAL A 21 -5.93 -7.10 -30.56
N SER A 22 -4.63 -6.92 -30.82
CA SER A 22 -3.58 -7.20 -29.83
C SER A 22 -3.69 -6.34 -28.58
N MET A 23 -4.22 -5.11 -28.69
CA MET A 23 -4.46 -4.24 -27.53
C MET A 23 -5.66 -4.73 -26.73
N ASP A 24 -6.73 -5.15 -27.40
CA ASP A 24 -7.94 -5.71 -26.80
C ASP A 24 -7.63 -6.97 -25.99
N ASP A 25 -6.90 -7.90 -26.61
CA ASP A 25 -6.43 -9.15 -25.99
C ASP A 25 -5.52 -8.88 -24.80
N TYR A 26 -4.69 -7.83 -24.88
CA TYR A 26 -3.78 -7.47 -23.81
C TYR A 26 -4.52 -6.87 -22.61
N ILE A 27 -5.48 -5.98 -22.87
CA ILE A 27 -6.31 -5.39 -21.84
C ILE A 27 -7.17 -6.49 -21.18
N THR A 28 -7.72 -7.42 -21.94
CA THR A 28 -8.63 -8.46 -21.41
C THR A 28 -7.95 -9.60 -20.67
N ASN A 29 -6.85 -10.17 -21.19
CA ASN A 29 -6.29 -11.40 -20.64
C ASN A 29 -5.59 -11.23 -19.28
N GLU A 30 -5.17 -10.02 -18.92
CA GLU A 30 -4.53 -9.75 -17.63
C GLU A 30 -5.51 -9.25 -16.55
N MET A 31 -6.81 -9.11 -16.87
CA MET A 31 -7.73 -8.25 -16.11
C MET A 31 -8.57 -8.91 -15.01
N GLU A 32 -8.47 -10.23 -14.83
CA GLU A 32 -9.31 -10.95 -13.86
C GLU A 32 -8.90 -10.71 -12.40
N GLN A 33 -7.69 -10.19 -12.16
CA GLN A 33 -7.16 -9.88 -10.84
C GLN A 33 -6.93 -8.38 -10.63
N PRO A 34 -7.03 -7.86 -9.39
CA PRO A 34 -6.68 -6.47 -9.09
C PRO A 34 -5.21 -6.19 -9.43
N TRP A 35 -4.94 -5.15 -10.21
CA TRP A 35 -3.58 -4.81 -10.63
C TRP A 35 -2.81 -4.03 -9.59
N THR A 36 -1.58 -4.42 -9.34
CA THR A 36 -0.60 -3.62 -8.58
C THR A 36 -0.23 -2.34 -9.33
N ASP A 37 0.28 -1.32 -8.62
CA ASP A 37 0.68 -0.06 -9.28
C ASP A 37 1.76 -0.30 -10.35
N ALA A 38 2.67 -1.25 -10.11
CA ALA A 38 3.68 -1.66 -11.09
C ALA A 38 3.08 -2.27 -12.38
N GLU A 39 1.97 -3.01 -12.28
CA GLU A 39 1.27 -3.55 -13.45
C GLU A 39 0.53 -2.47 -14.20
N VAL A 40 -0.18 -1.58 -13.48
CA VAL A 40 -0.80 -0.39 -14.07
C VAL A 40 0.24 0.43 -14.83
N GLN A 41 1.41 0.66 -14.21
CA GLN A 41 2.49 1.43 -14.81
C GLN A 41 3.04 0.76 -16.07
N ARG A 42 3.27 -0.55 -16.03
CA ARG A 42 3.74 -1.36 -17.17
C ARG A 42 2.76 -1.33 -18.33
N VAL A 43 1.47 -1.49 -18.06
CA VAL A 43 0.41 -1.43 -19.07
C VAL A 43 0.37 -0.04 -19.69
N ARG A 44 0.41 1.01 -18.86
CA ARG A 44 0.48 2.40 -19.31
C ARG A 44 1.73 2.66 -20.16
N ASP A 45 2.93 2.21 -19.76
CA ASP A 45 4.16 2.34 -20.57
C ASP A 45 4.00 1.70 -21.93
N LYS A 46 3.41 0.51 -21.97
CA LYS A 46 3.21 -0.23 -23.21
C LYS A 46 2.21 0.49 -24.12
N LEU A 47 1.10 0.99 -23.56
CA LEU A 47 0.14 1.82 -24.29
C LEU A 47 0.80 3.10 -24.83
N TYR A 48 1.61 3.76 -24.00
CA TYR A 48 2.35 4.96 -24.36
C TYR A 48 3.31 4.71 -25.52
N ASN A 49 4.19 3.72 -25.38
CA ASN A 49 5.26 3.48 -26.34
C ASN A 49 4.74 2.96 -27.69
N ASN A 50 3.71 2.12 -27.67
CA ASN A 50 3.24 1.45 -28.88
C ASN A 50 2.10 2.19 -29.58
N TYR A 51 1.30 2.97 -28.84
CA TYR A 51 0.02 3.50 -29.34
C TYR A 51 -0.16 5.00 -29.11
N ARG A 52 0.87 5.77 -28.75
CA ARG A 52 0.75 7.24 -28.55
C ARG A 52 0.04 8.01 -29.68
N ARG A 53 0.16 7.55 -30.93
CA ARG A 53 -0.47 8.19 -32.11
C ARG A 53 -1.96 7.86 -32.26
N ASP A 54 -2.40 6.79 -31.60
CA ASP A 54 -3.76 6.25 -31.67
C ASP A 54 -4.52 6.46 -30.36
N ALA A 55 -4.19 7.52 -29.60
CA ALA A 55 -4.75 7.80 -28.29
C ALA A 55 -6.29 7.83 -28.26
N GLU A 56 -6.95 8.34 -29.31
CA GLU A 56 -8.42 8.30 -29.46
C GLU A 56 -8.93 6.86 -29.47
N LYS A 57 -8.30 5.98 -30.24
CA LYS A 57 -8.68 4.56 -30.34
C LYS A 57 -8.40 3.80 -29.05
N ILE A 58 -7.32 4.14 -28.32
CA ILE A 58 -7.07 3.58 -26.98
C ILE A 58 -8.24 3.93 -26.06
N TYR A 59 -8.63 5.21 -26.03
CA TYR A 59 -9.73 5.66 -25.19
C TYR A 59 -11.05 4.99 -25.57
N GLU A 60 -11.38 4.89 -26.86
CA GLU A 60 -12.57 4.20 -27.35
C GLU A 60 -12.58 2.71 -26.98
N CYS A 61 -11.44 2.02 -27.09
CA CYS A 61 -11.30 0.63 -26.66
C CYS A 61 -11.52 0.47 -25.15
N VAL A 62 -10.88 1.32 -24.33
CA VAL A 62 -11.05 1.31 -22.87
C VAL A 62 -12.52 1.58 -22.50
N LEU A 63 -13.15 2.56 -23.13
CA LEU A 63 -14.55 2.89 -22.90
C LEU A 63 -15.47 1.74 -23.32
N GLY A 64 -15.25 1.14 -24.50
CA GLY A 64 -15.99 -0.02 -24.97
C GLY A 64 -15.87 -1.22 -24.01
N LYS A 65 -14.70 -1.42 -23.41
CA LYS A 65 -14.51 -2.43 -22.35
C LYS A 65 -15.25 -2.07 -21.07
N LEU A 66 -15.23 -0.83 -20.62
CA LEU A 66 -16.02 -0.40 -19.46
C LEU A 66 -17.53 -0.61 -19.67
N GLU A 67 -18.02 -0.40 -20.90
CA GLU A 67 -19.42 -0.58 -21.28
C GLU A 67 -19.84 -2.04 -21.41
N SER A 68 -18.90 -2.94 -21.71
CA SER A 68 -19.21 -4.37 -21.85
C SER A 68 -19.73 -4.95 -20.53
N LYS A 69 -20.86 -5.64 -20.63
CA LYS A 69 -21.49 -6.36 -19.50
C LYS A 69 -20.66 -7.55 -19.02
N GLU A 70 -19.77 -8.05 -19.88
CA GLU A 70 -18.88 -9.17 -19.57
C GLU A 70 -17.66 -8.73 -18.76
N THR A 71 -17.34 -7.43 -18.78
CA THR A 71 -16.17 -6.89 -18.08
C THR A 71 -16.38 -6.96 -16.57
N HIS A 72 -15.56 -7.79 -15.93
CA HIS A 72 -15.58 -7.98 -14.50
C HIS A 72 -15.28 -6.69 -13.73
N MET A 73 -15.87 -6.55 -12.55
CA MET A 73 -15.82 -5.34 -11.75
C MET A 73 -14.39 -4.89 -11.37
N PHE A 74 -13.49 -5.85 -11.09
CA PHE A 74 -12.07 -5.56 -10.85
C PHE A 74 -11.38 -5.03 -12.11
N SER A 75 -11.71 -5.57 -13.28
CA SER A 75 -11.20 -5.12 -14.57
C SER A 75 -11.62 -3.68 -14.82
N ARG A 76 -12.86 -3.30 -14.49
CA ARG A 76 -13.33 -1.91 -14.59
C ARG A 76 -12.52 -0.96 -13.71
N MET A 77 -12.18 -1.38 -12.49
CA MET A 77 -11.33 -0.59 -11.60
C MET A 77 -9.89 -0.46 -12.13
N ASN A 78 -9.33 -1.54 -12.66
CA ASN A 78 -8.02 -1.53 -13.31
C ASN A 78 -7.99 -0.57 -14.51
N LEU A 79 -9.04 -0.56 -15.34
CA LEU A 79 -9.20 0.40 -16.44
C LEU A 79 -9.22 1.85 -15.92
N LEU A 80 -9.91 2.11 -14.80
CA LEU A 80 -9.92 3.44 -14.18
C LEU A 80 -8.52 3.88 -13.71
N PHE A 81 -7.72 2.98 -13.14
CA PHE A 81 -6.34 3.27 -12.78
C PHE A 81 -5.46 3.61 -13.99
N ILE A 82 -5.62 2.89 -15.11
CA ILE A 82 -4.93 3.22 -16.36
C ILE A 82 -5.34 4.63 -16.83
N LEU A 83 -6.64 4.92 -16.85
CA LEU A 83 -7.16 6.24 -17.25
C LEU A 83 -6.62 7.35 -16.35
N ASP A 84 -6.52 7.15 -15.04
CA ASP A 84 -5.90 8.11 -14.11
C ASP A 84 -4.46 8.45 -14.50
N LYS A 85 -3.63 7.43 -14.75
CA LYS A 85 -2.23 7.62 -15.14
C LYS A 85 -2.12 8.33 -16.49
N LEU A 86 -2.90 7.89 -17.49
CA LEU A 86 -2.90 8.49 -18.84
C LEU A 86 -3.40 9.95 -18.83
N CYS A 87 -4.46 10.26 -18.07
CA CYS A 87 -4.95 11.64 -17.94
C CYS A 87 -3.96 12.54 -17.20
N THR A 88 -3.35 12.04 -16.13
CA THR A 88 -2.34 12.78 -15.36
C THR A 88 -1.11 13.07 -16.23
N GLU A 89 -0.66 12.10 -17.01
CA GLU A 89 0.48 12.28 -17.93
C GLU A 89 0.16 13.26 -19.07
N SER A 90 -1.04 13.15 -19.66
CA SER A 90 -1.51 14.09 -20.69
C SER A 90 -1.52 15.54 -20.20
N ALA A 91 -1.97 15.77 -18.97
CA ALA A 91 -2.01 17.12 -18.39
C ALA A 91 -0.61 17.68 -18.10
N ASN A 92 0.32 16.82 -17.66
CA ASN A 92 1.68 17.24 -17.29
C ASN A 92 2.59 17.49 -18.49
N GLN A 93 2.55 16.63 -19.51
CA GLN A 93 3.56 16.65 -20.58
C GLN A 93 3.29 17.64 -21.71
N LYS A 94 2.12 18.29 -21.75
CA LYS A 94 1.65 19.05 -22.92
C LYS A 94 1.78 18.27 -24.24
N SER A 95 1.92 16.94 -24.19
CA SER A 95 2.02 16.12 -25.38
C SER A 95 0.62 16.09 -25.99
N HIS A 96 0.52 16.65 -27.20
CA HIS A 96 -0.73 16.66 -27.95
C HIS A 96 -1.27 15.24 -28.18
N ASP A 97 -0.36 14.26 -28.19
CA ASP A 97 -0.64 12.85 -28.41
C ASP A 97 -1.72 12.30 -27.47
N PHE A 98 -1.65 12.59 -26.16
CA PHE A 98 -2.62 12.05 -25.19
C PHE A 98 -3.77 12.99 -24.83
N TYR A 99 -3.77 14.21 -25.38
CA TYR A 99 -4.84 15.18 -25.17
C TYR A 99 -6.21 14.62 -25.61
N ALA A 100 -6.21 13.75 -26.61
CA ALA A 100 -7.37 12.99 -27.05
C ALA A 100 -8.04 12.17 -25.92
N ILE A 101 -7.25 11.47 -25.11
CA ILE A 101 -7.77 10.66 -23.99
C ILE A 101 -8.40 11.56 -22.94
N TRP A 102 -7.68 12.61 -22.54
CA TRP A 102 -8.21 13.57 -21.57
C TRP A 102 -9.49 14.25 -22.06
N LYS A 103 -9.53 14.63 -23.35
CA LYS A 103 -10.72 15.23 -23.98
C LYS A 103 -11.89 14.26 -24.02
N GLY A 104 -11.64 13.00 -24.37
CA GLY A 104 -12.65 11.93 -24.33
C GLY A 104 -13.18 11.72 -22.92
N MET A 105 -12.28 11.63 -21.94
CA MET A 105 -12.59 11.45 -20.52
C MET A 105 -13.40 12.62 -19.97
N LYS A 106 -13.04 13.87 -20.30
CA LYS A 106 -13.77 15.06 -19.89
C LYS A 106 -15.24 15.01 -20.30
N ASN A 107 -15.53 14.58 -21.53
CA ASN A 107 -16.91 14.50 -22.03
C ASN A 107 -17.72 13.34 -21.43
N ASN A 108 -17.04 12.34 -20.85
CA ASN A 108 -17.65 11.11 -20.38
C ASN A 108 -17.33 10.80 -18.90
N LEU A 109 -16.87 11.79 -18.13
CA LEU A 109 -16.33 11.56 -16.78
C LEU A 109 -17.33 10.83 -15.90
N VAL A 110 -18.54 11.37 -15.84
CA VAL A 110 -19.68 10.80 -15.09
C VAL A 110 -20.05 9.43 -15.61
N LYS A 111 -20.04 9.23 -16.93
CA LYS A 111 -20.33 7.94 -17.55
C LYS A 111 -19.32 6.88 -17.13
N VAL A 112 -18.03 7.19 -17.18
CA VAL A 112 -16.96 6.26 -16.77
C VAL A 112 -17.09 5.92 -15.29
N VAL A 113 -17.33 6.89 -14.42
CA VAL A 113 -17.55 6.64 -12.98
C VAL A 113 -18.76 5.73 -12.75
N ASN A 114 -19.88 6.00 -13.43
CA ASN A 114 -21.07 5.13 -13.36
C ASN A 114 -20.77 3.71 -13.86
N LEU A 115 -20.01 3.55 -14.94
CA LEU A 115 -19.62 2.23 -15.46
C LEU A 115 -18.74 1.47 -14.46
N VAL A 116 -17.76 2.13 -13.85
CA VAL A 116 -16.86 1.50 -12.86
C VAL A 116 -17.60 1.07 -11.60
N LEU A 117 -18.65 1.81 -11.24
CA LEU A 117 -19.50 1.53 -10.09
C LEU A 117 -20.76 0.72 -10.45
N GLU A 118 -20.90 0.26 -11.70
CA GLU A 118 -22.11 -0.46 -12.15
C GLU A 118 -23.43 0.26 -11.80
N ILE A 119 -23.43 1.59 -11.88
CA ILE A 119 -24.61 2.43 -11.68
C ILE A 119 -25.31 2.57 -13.03
N GLY A 120 -26.43 1.85 -13.19
CA GLY A 120 -27.29 2.03 -14.35
C GLY A 120 -27.93 3.42 -14.36
N GLU A 121 -28.40 3.85 -15.53
CA GLU A 121 -29.17 5.09 -15.65
C GLU A 121 -30.53 4.94 -14.95
N ASP A 122 -31.13 3.75 -15.06
CA ASP A 122 -32.42 3.38 -14.47
C ASP A 122 -32.31 2.28 -13.39
N ASP A 123 -31.17 1.60 -13.30
CA ASP A 123 -30.97 0.50 -12.36
C ASP A 123 -30.31 0.99 -11.05
N PRO A 124 -30.75 0.50 -9.88
CA PRO A 124 -30.05 0.78 -8.64
C PRO A 124 -28.59 0.27 -8.74
N PRO A 125 -27.63 0.99 -8.15
CA PRO A 125 -26.24 0.55 -8.03
C PRO A 125 -26.13 -0.92 -7.65
N SER A 126 -25.37 -1.66 -8.44
CA SER A 126 -25.07 -3.07 -8.15
C SER A 126 -24.37 -3.16 -6.79
N ARG A 127 -24.65 -4.20 -5.99
CA ARG A 127 -23.95 -4.42 -4.69
C ARG A 127 -22.43 -4.51 -4.85
N SER A 128 -21.98 -4.94 -6.02
CA SER A 128 -20.56 -4.95 -6.35
C SER A 128 -19.96 -3.55 -6.21
N ALA A 129 -20.70 -2.47 -6.56
CA ALA A 129 -20.26 -1.08 -6.64
C ALA A 129 -19.40 -0.63 -5.46
N ASN A 130 -19.79 -1.02 -4.25
CA ASN A 130 -19.15 -0.64 -2.99
C ASN A 130 -17.69 -1.05 -2.93
N ALA A 131 -17.32 -2.11 -3.65
CA ALA A 131 -15.95 -2.55 -3.75
C ALA A 131 -15.01 -1.49 -4.34
N ASN A 132 -15.51 -0.70 -5.29
CA ASN A 132 -14.74 0.29 -6.03
C ASN A 132 -14.92 1.71 -5.47
N VAL A 133 -15.92 1.96 -4.63
CA VAL A 133 -16.25 3.29 -4.06
C VAL A 133 -15.01 3.96 -3.46
N VAL A 134 -14.31 3.30 -2.54
CA VAL A 134 -13.14 3.88 -1.84
C VAL A 134 -12.05 4.30 -2.81
N TRP A 135 -11.76 3.44 -3.79
CA TRP A 135 -10.71 3.71 -4.77
C TRP A 135 -11.12 4.76 -5.79
N ALA A 136 -12.37 4.74 -6.24
CA ALA A 136 -12.93 5.76 -7.11
C ALA A 136 -12.89 7.15 -6.43
N LYS A 137 -13.27 7.26 -5.15
CA LYS A 137 -13.13 8.51 -4.36
C LYS A 137 -11.67 8.98 -4.32
N LYS A 138 -10.73 8.07 -4.03
CA LYS A 138 -9.29 8.40 -3.98
C LYS A 138 -8.78 8.96 -5.31
N ILE A 139 -9.14 8.34 -6.43
CA ILE A 139 -8.79 8.82 -7.78
C ILE A 139 -9.43 10.18 -8.05
N LEU A 140 -10.72 10.34 -7.75
CA LEU A 140 -11.46 11.58 -7.98
C LEU A 140 -10.88 12.76 -7.19
N MET A 141 -10.57 12.54 -5.91
CA MET A 141 -9.88 13.55 -5.08
C MET A 141 -8.51 13.90 -5.63
N GLY A 142 -7.79 12.91 -6.19
CA GLY A 142 -6.52 13.13 -6.89
C GLY A 142 -6.69 14.03 -8.12
N TRP A 143 -7.71 13.77 -8.94
CA TRP A 143 -8.06 14.58 -10.11
C TRP A 143 -8.47 16.00 -9.75
N HIS A 144 -9.31 16.15 -8.73
CA HIS A 144 -9.75 17.43 -8.21
C HIS A 144 -8.57 18.28 -7.71
N ARG A 145 -7.69 17.69 -6.87
CA ARG A 145 -6.49 18.38 -6.36
C ARG A 145 -5.55 18.85 -7.48
N ARG A 146 -5.45 18.07 -8.57
CA ARG A 146 -4.62 18.38 -9.74
C ARG A 146 -5.31 19.34 -10.72
N GLY A 147 -6.59 19.67 -10.52
CA GLY A 147 -7.37 20.50 -11.45
C GLY A 147 -7.52 19.87 -12.84
N LEU A 148 -7.57 18.53 -12.92
CA LEU A 148 -7.63 17.82 -14.21
C LEU A 148 -8.99 17.99 -14.90
N PHE A 149 -10.07 18.09 -14.13
CA PHE A 149 -11.44 18.21 -14.63
C PHE A 149 -12.15 19.38 -13.93
N PRO A 150 -13.20 19.96 -14.54
CA PRO A 150 -14.01 20.99 -13.90
C PRO A 150 -14.64 20.51 -12.59
N ASP A 151 -14.73 21.41 -11.60
CA ASP A 151 -15.31 21.10 -10.28
C ASP A 151 -16.77 20.64 -10.37
N GLU A 152 -17.52 21.14 -11.37
CA GLU A 152 -18.90 20.73 -11.64
C GLU A 152 -19.02 19.24 -11.97
N ASP A 153 -18.12 18.73 -12.83
CA ASP A 153 -18.10 17.33 -13.24
C ASP A 153 -17.61 16.42 -12.09
N ILE A 154 -16.65 16.89 -11.31
CA ILE A 154 -16.15 16.21 -10.11
C ILE A 154 -17.26 16.09 -9.06
N THR A 155 -17.95 17.18 -8.75
CA THR A 155 -19.07 17.19 -7.77
C THR A 155 -20.19 16.25 -8.20
N LEU A 156 -20.48 16.16 -9.50
CA LEU A 156 -21.50 15.25 -10.02
C LEU A 156 -21.07 13.79 -9.85
N CYS A 157 -19.80 13.46 -10.08
CA CYS A 157 -19.26 12.13 -9.81
C CYS A 157 -19.27 11.78 -8.32
N GLU A 158 -18.87 12.71 -7.44
CA GLU A 158 -18.92 12.51 -5.98
C GLU A 158 -20.34 12.17 -5.51
N LYS A 159 -21.34 12.91 -6.00
CA LYS A 159 -22.75 12.62 -5.71
C LYS A 159 -23.16 11.21 -6.15
N ARG A 160 -22.69 10.72 -7.31
CA ARG A 160 -22.96 9.36 -7.78
C ARG A 160 -22.31 8.31 -6.89
N ILE A 161 -21.08 8.58 -6.44
CA ILE A 161 -20.38 7.69 -5.51
C ILE A 161 -21.11 7.63 -4.16
N ASP A 162 -21.53 8.77 -3.61
CA ASP A 162 -22.25 8.82 -2.33
C ASP A 162 -23.62 8.10 -2.42
N GLN A 163 -24.28 8.15 -3.58
CA GLN A 163 -25.49 7.37 -3.84
C GLN A 163 -25.23 5.87 -3.84
N ALA A 164 -24.10 5.42 -4.40
CA ALA A 164 -23.72 4.00 -4.35
C ALA A 164 -23.43 3.55 -2.92
N GLU A 165 -22.69 4.36 -2.14
CA GLU A 165 -22.34 4.08 -0.75
C GLU A 165 -23.58 3.99 0.17
N ALA A 166 -24.53 4.92 0.01
CA ALA A 166 -25.74 4.96 0.84
C ALA A 166 -26.65 3.73 0.69
N LEU A 167 -26.58 3.01 -0.44
CA LEU A 167 -27.40 1.83 -0.67
C LEU A 167 -26.86 0.58 0.03
N ASP A 168 -25.56 0.53 0.34
CA ASP A 168 -24.94 -0.60 1.04
C ASP A 168 -25.54 -0.80 2.43
N GLU A 169 -25.74 0.30 3.16
CA GLU A 169 -26.26 0.29 4.52
C GLU A 169 -27.66 -0.34 4.62
N THR A 170 -28.42 -0.32 3.52
CA THR A 170 -29.79 -0.86 3.46
C THR A 170 -29.86 -2.30 2.94
N ALA A 171 -28.82 -2.78 2.25
CA ALA A 171 -28.82 -4.07 1.55
C ALA A 171 -28.22 -5.24 2.38
N TYR A 172 -27.66 -4.95 3.56
CA TYR A 172 -26.91 -5.89 4.38
C TYR A 172 -27.73 -7.09 4.88
N GLU A 173 -29.05 -6.97 5.00
CA GLU A 173 -29.91 -8.05 5.52
C GLU A 173 -30.21 -9.17 4.50
N ASP A 174 -30.01 -8.93 3.20
CA ASP A 174 -30.48 -9.84 2.13
C ASP A 174 -29.33 -10.38 1.25
N ALA A 175 -28.09 -10.36 1.75
CA ALA A 175 -26.86 -10.63 0.98
C ALA A 175 -26.00 -11.81 1.46
N VAL A 176 -26.45 -12.58 2.45
CA VAL A 176 -25.70 -13.71 3.05
C VAL A 176 -25.60 -14.94 2.11
N ARG A 177 -25.73 -14.76 0.80
CA ARG A 177 -25.62 -15.81 -0.23
C ARG A 177 -24.80 -15.40 -1.45
N TYR A 178 -24.01 -14.34 -1.36
CA TYR A 178 -22.95 -14.11 -2.34
C TYR A 178 -21.77 -15.02 -1.97
N GLU A 179 -21.24 -15.76 -2.97
CA GLU A 179 -20.29 -16.85 -2.80
C GLU A 179 -19.05 -16.45 -1.98
N ASP A 180 -18.90 -17.05 -0.79
CA ASP A 180 -17.75 -16.87 0.13
C ASP A 180 -16.40 -16.89 -0.62
N GLU A 181 -16.27 -17.72 -1.65
CA GLU A 181 -15.04 -17.84 -2.45
C GLU A 181 -14.65 -16.53 -3.16
N LYS A 182 -15.62 -15.73 -3.62
CA LYS A 182 -15.34 -14.44 -4.27
C LYS A 182 -14.88 -13.39 -3.27
N ILE A 183 -15.42 -13.44 -2.05
CA ILE A 183 -15.01 -12.56 -0.95
C ILE A 183 -13.59 -12.92 -0.51
N ASP A 184 -13.29 -14.20 -0.36
CA ASP A 184 -11.96 -14.70 0.03
C ASP A 184 -10.87 -14.29 -0.96
N ARG A 185 -11.09 -14.49 -2.28
CA ARG A 185 -10.12 -14.05 -3.31
C ARG A 185 -9.84 -12.56 -3.24
N ARG A 186 -10.85 -11.76 -2.91
CA ARG A 186 -10.70 -10.31 -2.79
C ARG A 186 -9.93 -9.92 -1.54
N MET A 187 -10.22 -10.56 -0.41
CA MET A 187 -9.45 -10.34 0.82
C MET A 187 -7.98 -10.68 0.61
N ASP A 188 -7.68 -11.76 -0.12
CA ASP A 188 -6.31 -12.15 -0.41
C ASP A 188 -5.60 -11.19 -1.35
N ALA A 189 -6.27 -10.70 -2.41
CA ALA A 189 -5.70 -9.68 -3.29
C ALA A 189 -5.43 -8.35 -2.55
N ASP A 190 -6.31 -7.96 -1.63
CA ASP A 190 -6.12 -6.74 -0.82
C ASP A 190 -4.98 -6.91 0.19
N ARG A 191 -4.87 -8.10 0.82
CA ARG A 191 -3.74 -8.46 1.70
C ARG A 191 -2.40 -8.41 0.95
N GLU A 192 -2.33 -8.97 -0.26
CA GLU A 192 -1.10 -8.92 -1.07
C GLU A 192 -0.77 -7.49 -1.52
N ARG A 193 -1.77 -6.66 -1.86
CA ARG A 193 -1.53 -5.23 -2.15
C ARG A 193 -0.95 -4.50 -0.94
N GLN A 194 -1.57 -4.63 0.23
CA GLN A 194 -1.09 -3.96 1.45
C GLN A 194 0.28 -4.46 1.91
N LYS A 195 0.57 -5.74 1.68
CA LYS A 195 1.88 -6.32 1.96
C LYS A 195 2.92 -5.72 1.03
N LYS A 196 2.64 -5.65 -0.28
CA LYS A 196 3.54 -5.03 -1.25
C LYS A 196 3.75 -3.54 -0.99
N ASP A 197 2.71 -2.78 -0.66
CA ASP A 197 2.83 -1.36 -0.31
C ASP A 197 3.73 -1.17 0.93
N ARG A 198 3.65 -2.07 1.92
CA ARG A 198 4.56 -2.08 3.08
C ARG A 198 6.00 -2.45 2.70
N GLU A 199 6.18 -3.45 1.85
CA GLU A 199 7.51 -3.85 1.34
C GLU A 199 8.16 -2.72 0.52
N ASP A 200 7.40 -2.05 -0.34
CA ASP A 200 7.86 -0.92 -1.15
C ASP A 200 8.23 0.29 -0.26
N ALA A 201 7.41 0.58 0.77
CA ALA A 201 7.74 1.61 1.76
C ALA A 201 9.03 1.29 2.54
N LEU A 202 9.21 0.02 2.93
CA LEU A 202 10.45 -0.44 3.58
C LEU A 202 11.66 -0.32 2.66
N LEU A 203 11.53 -0.68 1.38
CA LEU A 203 12.59 -0.55 0.38
C LEU A 203 12.94 0.92 0.14
N GLN A 204 11.96 1.80 0.01
CA GLN A 204 12.19 3.22 -0.16
C GLN A 204 12.94 3.80 1.06
N ASN A 205 12.53 3.43 2.27
CA ASN A 205 13.20 3.81 3.51
C ASN A 205 14.59 3.18 3.68
N ALA A 206 14.87 2.02 3.09
CA ALA A 206 16.18 1.37 3.14
C ALA A 206 17.16 1.91 2.08
N LEU A 207 16.66 2.29 0.90
CA LEU A 207 17.46 2.79 -0.23
C LEU A 207 17.81 4.28 -0.09
N GLU A 208 16.91 5.10 0.45
CA GLU A 208 17.12 6.56 0.61
C GLU A 208 18.31 6.94 1.50
N PRO A 209 18.55 6.33 2.68
CA PRO A 209 19.59 6.80 3.59
C PRO A 209 21.00 6.40 3.18
N TRP A 210 21.19 5.30 2.43
CA TRP A 210 22.52 4.76 2.17
C TRP A 210 22.99 4.98 0.73
N ALA A 211 22.08 5.08 -0.25
CA ALA A 211 22.47 5.34 -1.65
C ALA A 211 23.02 6.76 -1.87
N LYS A 212 22.73 7.69 -0.95
CA LYS A 212 23.32 9.05 -0.92
C LYS A 212 24.61 9.13 -0.11
N VAL A 213 24.96 8.08 0.64
CA VAL A 213 26.21 7.97 1.41
C VAL A 213 27.23 7.19 0.58
N SER A 214 27.50 7.71 -0.62
CA SER A 214 28.65 7.33 -1.43
C SER A 214 29.84 8.23 -1.05
N ASP A 215 31.07 7.71 -1.20
CA ASP A 215 32.35 8.06 -0.54
C ASP A 215 32.83 9.54 -0.49
N ASP A 216 32.03 10.51 -0.93
CA ASP A 216 32.39 11.95 -0.96
C ASP A 216 31.65 12.81 0.09
N TRP A 217 30.74 12.21 0.89
CA TRP A 217 29.82 12.94 1.77
C TRP A 217 30.49 13.68 2.95
N PHE A 218 31.72 13.33 3.32
CA PHE A 218 32.40 14.00 4.43
C PHE A 218 33.15 15.28 4.03
N ILE A 219 33.29 15.59 2.74
CA ILE A 219 34.22 16.67 2.32
C ILE A 219 33.51 17.85 1.62
N ASN A 220 32.36 17.68 0.96
CA ASN A 220 31.74 18.78 0.20
C ASN A 220 30.20 18.80 0.20
N LEU A 221 29.52 18.66 1.35
CA LEU A 221 28.10 19.03 1.39
C LEU A 221 27.96 20.55 1.47
N PRO A 222 27.22 21.20 0.55
CA PRO A 222 26.86 22.61 0.72
C PRO A 222 25.94 22.75 1.94
N ASP A 223 26.09 23.84 2.69
CA ASP A 223 25.38 24.11 3.97
C ASP A 223 23.83 24.02 3.86
N ASP A 224 23.28 23.99 2.65
CA ASP A 224 21.86 23.89 2.35
C ASP A 224 21.34 22.44 2.17
N GLN A 225 22.22 21.43 2.15
CA GLN A 225 21.87 20.01 2.05
C GLN A 225 22.21 19.19 3.29
N VAL A 226 22.39 19.85 4.44
CA VAL A 226 22.29 19.14 5.73
C VAL A 226 20.95 18.41 5.71
N LEU A 227 20.99 17.08 5.50
CA LEU A 227 19.87 16.14 5.64
C LEU A 227 18.99 16.68 6.75
N ASP A 228 17.67 16.79 6.53
CA ASP A 228 16.75 17.45 7.46
C ASP A 228 16.80 16.78 8.84
N VAL A 229 17.80 17.17 9.63
CA VAL A 229 18.05 16.71 10.98
C VAL A 229 16.80 17.03 11.79
N SER A 230 16.03 18.06 11.41
CA SER A 230 14.76 18.36 12.04
C SER A 230 13.70 17.28 11.84
N GLU A 231 13.58 16.64 10.67
CA GLU A 231 12.60 15.56 10.46
C GLU A 231 12.98 14.29 11.24
N PHE A 232 14.27 13.96 11.26
CA PHE A 232 14.79 12.88 12.12
C PHE A 232 14.62 13.20 13.59
N TRP A 233 14.91 14.44 14.03
CA TRP A 233 14.67 14.85 15.42
C TRP A 233 13.20 14.90 15.76
N ILE A 234 12.30 15.28 14.85
CA ILE A 234 10.85 15.26 15.12
C ILE A 234 10.41 13.82 15.38
N THR A 235 10.83 12.90 14.51
CA THR A 235 10.51 11.47 14.65
C THR A 235 11.18 10.85 15.88
N ALA A 236 12.45 11.17 16.13
CA ALA A 236 13.21 10.67 17.28
C ALA A 236 12.90 11.42 18.59
N SER A 237 12.19 12.55 18.53
CA SER A 237 11.70 13.30 19.70
C SER A 237 10.35 12.80 20.17
N GLU A 238 9.71 11.88 19.44
CA GLU A 238 8.67 11.05 20.05
C GLU A 238 9.29 10.33 21.25
N GLU A 239 8.65 10.47 22.42
CA GLU A 239 9.19 9.96 23.67
C GLU A 239 9.51 8.47 23.55
N LEU A 240 10.72 8.08 23.95
CA LEU A 240 11.14 6.68 24.02
C LEU A 240 10.04 5.85 24.68
N THR A 241 9.51 4.91 23.92
CA THR A 241 8.40 4.06 24.36
C THR A 241 8.92 2.90 25.20
N GLU A 242 8.02 2.24 25.93
CA GLU A 242 8.36 1.01 26.67
C GLU A 242 8.94 -0.07 25.75
N ASP A 243 8.48 -0.14 24.50
CA ASP A 243 9.00 -1.08 23.50
C ASP A 243 10.46 -0.76 23.11
N ASP A 244 10.84 0.52 23.07
CA ASP A 244 12.23 0.92 22.81
C ASP A 244 13.16 0.50 23.97
N TYR A 245 12.70 0.66 25.21
CA TYR A 245 13.44 0.18 26.39
C TYR A 245 13.57 -1.34 26.40
N ASN A 246 12.51 -2.07 26.06
CA ASN A 246 12.53 -3.52 25.94
C ASN A 246 13.52 -3.98 24.86
N MET A 247 13.57 -3.29 23.72
CA MET A 247 14.53 -3.59 22.65
C MET A 247 15.98 -3.38 23.11
N MET A 248 16.25 -2.26 23.79
CA MET A 248 17.58 -1.97 24.35
C MET A 248 17.99 -2.99 25.43
N GLU A 249 17.06 -3.42 26.28
CA GLU A 249 17.33 -4.45 27.29
C GLU A 249 17.67 -5.80 26.65
N ILE A 250 16.90 -6.22 25.65
CA ILE A 250 17.14 -7.45 24.88
C ILE A 250 18.53 -7.41 24.22
N ASP A 251 18.89 -6.30 23.58
CA ASP A 251 20.19 -6.19 22.90
C ASP A 251 21.37 -6.13 23.87
N ASN A 252 21.19 -5.48 25.03
CA ASN A 252 22.19 -5.50 26.10
C ASN A 252 22.38 -6.93 26.65
N GLU A 253 21.29 -7.68 26.84
CA GLU A 253 21.39 -9.07 27.29
C GLU A 253 22.09 -9.97 26.27
N LYS A 254 21.79 -9.83 24.97
CA LYS A 254 22.52 -10.53 23.90
C LYS A 254 24.02 -10.20 23.93
N PHE A 255 24.37 -8.93 24.15
CA PHE A 255 25.75 -8.50 24.26
C PHE A 255 26.45 -9.16 25.47
N ARG A 256 25.78 -9.19 26.63
CA ARG A 256 26.32 -9.83 27.84
C ARG A 256 26.53 -11.33 27.66
N ILE A 257 25.57 -12.04 27.06
CA ILE A 257 25.69 -13.46 26.73
C ILE A 257 26.88 -13.69 25.80
N SER A 258 26.98 -12.91 24.72
CA SER A 258 28.09 -13.00 23.76
C SER A 258 29.46 -12.75 24.41
N ALA A 259 29.56 -11.78 25.31
CA ALA A 259 30.78 -11.50 26.06
C ALA A 259 31.15 -12.65 27.01
N MET A 260 30.17 -13.25 27.68
CA MET A 260 30.39 -14.43 28.53
C MET A 260 30.87 -15.64 27.74
N GLU A 261 30.26 -15.92 26.60
CA GLU A 261 30.70 -17.02 25.72
C GLU A 261 32.14 -16.82 25.23
N LEU A 262 32.52 -15.59 24.90
CA LEU A 262 33.88 -15.27 24.46
C LEU A 262 34.89 -15.44 25.60
N LEU A 263 34.53 -15.07 26.83
CA LEU A 263 35.36 -15.30 28.02
C LEU A 263 35.50 -16.79 28.34
N GLN A 264 34.41 -17.56 28.29
CA GLN A 264 34.45 -19.01 28.48
C GLN A 264 35.33 -19.68 27.42
N ARG A 265 35.21 -19.23 26.16
CA ARG A 265 36.06 -19.71 25.08
C ARG A 265 37.53 -19.39 25.33
N ALA A 266 37.85 -18.17 25.79
CA ALA A 266 39.22 -17.79 26.14
C ALA A 266 39.80 -18.62 27.31
N GLN A 267 38.97 -18.93 28.31
CA GLN A 267 39.37 -19.77 29.46
C GLN A 267 39.47 -21.27 29.11
N GLY A 268 38.70 -21.73 28.13
CA GLY A 268 38.74 -23.11 27.64
C GLY A 268 39.98 -23.47 26.80
N TYR A 269 40.78 -22.49 26.37
CA TYR A 269 42.02 -22.74 25.61
C TYR A 269 43.26 -22.96 26.49
N THR A 270 43.17 -22.95 27.83
CA THR A 270 44.37 -23.07 28.69
C THR A 270 44.73 -24.48 29.16
N SER A 271 44.10 -25.55 28.67
CA SER A 271 44.49 -26.90 29.15
C SER A 271 44.22 -28.03 28.17
N THR A 272 45.03 -28.10 27.13
CA THR A 272 45.64 -29.37 26.67
C THR A 272 46.79 -28.99 25.75
N SER A 273 47.93 -28.60 26.34
CA SER A 273 49.19 -28.88 25.65
C SER A 273 49.29 -30.40 25.55
N PRO A 274 49.40 -30.98 24.34
CA PRO A 274 49.78 -32.38 24.24
C PRO A 274 51.20 -32.46 24.79
N SER A 275 51.33 -33.02 25.99
CA SER A 275 52.61 -33.45 26.54
C SER A 275 53.11 -34.59 25.66
N VAL A 276 53.74 -34.24 24.54
CA VAL A 276 54.80 -35.05 23.97
C VAL A 276 55.90 -35.02 25.01
N ASP A 277 55.98 -36.08 25.82
CA ASP A 277 57.28 -36.70 25.88
C ASP A 277 57.21 -38.18 26.23
N ALA A 278 58.12 -38.86 25.55
CA ALA A 278 58.56 -40.19 25.80
C ALA A 278 58.72 -40.46 27.31
N THR A 279 58.64 -41.73 27.71
CA THR A 279 59.86 -42.52 27.99
C THR A 279 59.44 -43.83 28.66
N SER A 280 60.08 -44.93 28.27
CA SER A 280 60.31 -46.07 29.16
C SER A 280 61.81 -46.30 29.25
N PRO A 281 62.37 -46.90 30.32
CA PRO A 281 61.79 -47.19 31.63
C PRO A 281 62.72 -46.84 32.83
N ALA A 282 62.22 -47.14 34.05
CA ALA A 282 62.95 -47.57 35.26
C ALA A 282 62.90 -46.66 36.51
N GLN A 283 62.38 -47.29 37.58
CA GLN A 283 62.73 -47.23 39.00
C GLN A 283 63.04 -45.88 39.67
N GLY A 284 62.30 -45.57 40.74
CA GLY A 284 62.71 -44.54 41.67
C GLY A 284 61.66 -44.16 42.70
N ASN A 285 61.58 -44.96 43.75
CA ASN A 285 60.87 -44.69 44.99
C ASN A 285 61.29 -43.32 45.58
N SER A 286 60.35 -42.43 45.91
CA SER A 286 60.47 -41.43 47.00
C SER A 286 59.19 -40.63 47.19
N SER A 287 58.64 -40.79 48.39
CA SER A 287 57.59 -40.02 49.02
C SER A 287 57.94 -38.54 49.23
N SER A 288 57.04 -37.63 48.87
CA SER A 288 56.95 -36.32 49.50
C SER A 288 55.49 -35.88 49.65
N SER A 289 55.15 -35.64 50.91
CA SER A 289 53.89 -35.11 51.41
C SER A 289 53.76 -33.63 51.05
N HIS A 290 52.75 -33.28 50.26
CA HIS A 290 52.26 -31.91 50.13
C HIS A 290 50.78 -31.83 50.51
N GLN A 291 50.52 -30.84 51.37
CA GLN A 291 49.26 -30.54 52.03
C GLN A 291 48.13 -30.30 51.03
N SER A 292 47.01 -30.99 51.27
CA SER A 292 45.74 -30.79 50.60
C SER A 292 45.12 -29.45 51.01
N VAL A 293 45.00 -28.53 50.08
CA VAL A 293 44.07 -27.40 50.19
C VAL A 293 42.68 -27.93 49.77
N PRO A 294 41.62 -27.75 50.58
CA PRO A 294 40.29 -28.21 50.19
C PRO A 294 39.77 -27.39 48.99
N PRO A 295 39.04 -28.03 48.06
CA PRO A 295 38.46 -27.33 46.91
C PRO A 295 37.39 -26.33 47.37
N PRO A 296 37.17 -25.23 46.61
CA PRO A 296 36.09 -24.29 46.86
C PRO A 296 34.72 -25.01 46.72
N PRO A 297 33.69 -24.56 47.46
CA PRO A 297 32.35 -25.13 47.35
C PRO A 297 31.77 -24.93 45.94
N PRO A 298 30.96 -25.87 45.43
CA PRO A 298 30.30 -25.71 44.14
C PRO A 298 29.34 -24.53 44.17
N PRO A 299 29.16 -23.82 43.04
CA PRO A 299 28.20 -22.73 42.96
C PRO A 299 26.79 -23.25 43.23
N THR A 300 26.06 -22.53 44.07
CA THR A 300 24.64 -22.73 44.36
C THR A 300 23.88 -22.77 43.04
N SER A 301 23.26 -23.92 42.73
CA SER A 301 22.39 -24.06 41.57
C SER A 301 21.18 -23.14 41.73
N HIS A 302 21.14 -22.03 41.01
CA HIS A 302 19.88 -21.37 40.73
C HIS A 302 19.12 -22.23 39.73
N SER A 303 17.92 -22.63 40.14
CA SER A 303 16.92 -23.34 39.36
C SER A 303 16.62 -22.55 38.10
N TYR A 304 17.24 -22.91 36.98
CA TYR A 304 16.76 -22.53 35.66
C TYR A 304 15.39 -23.18 35.46
N GLY A 305 14.35 -22.35 35.36
CA GLY A 305 13.06 -22.78 34.86
C GLY A 305 13.26 -23.36 33.47
N TYR A 306 12.94 -24.64 33.31
CA TYR A 306 12.81 -25.27 32.00
C TYR A 306 11.78 -24.49 31.19
N TYR A 307 12.21 -23.86 30.11
CA TYR A 307 11.30 -23.53 29.01
C TYR A 307 10.86 -24.85 28.38
N GLU A 308 9.65 -25.27 28.71
CA GLU A 308 8.96 -26.32 27.97
C GLU A 308 8.79 -25.85 26.52
N LYS A 309 9.36 -26.66 25.63
CA LYS A 309 9.18 -26.61 24.19
C LYS A 309 7.66 -26.69 23.89
N PRO A 310 7.05 -25.77 23.14
CA PRO A 310 5.63 -25.88 22.81
C PRO A 310 5.39 -27.16 22.01
N ALA A 311 4.48 -28.00 22.50
CA ALA A 311 4.00 -29.17 21.79
C ALA A 311 3.32 -28.74 20.47
N PRO A 312 3.41 -29.54 19.38
CA PRO A 312 2.70 -29.26 18.16
C PRO A 312 1.19 -29.28 18.42
N LEU A 313 0.51 -28.18 18.06
CA LEU A 313 -0.92 -28.00 18.21
C LEU A 313 -1.69 -29.13 17.52
N SER A 314 -2.29 -29.99 18.33
CA SER A 314 -3.29 -30.95 17.91
C SER A 314 -4.54 -30.19 17.46
N ARG A 315 -4.92 -30.36 16.18
CA ARG A 315 -6.20 -29.89 15.63
C ARG A 315 -7.33 -30.60 16.38
N GLY A 316 -8.02 -29.89 17.28
CA GLY A 316 -9.20 -30.44 17.92
C GLY A 316 -9.85 -29.48 18.92
N ASN A 317 -10.96 -28.89 18.52
CA ASN A 317 -12.00 -28.30 19.36
C ASN A 317 -11.57 -27.10 20.24
N SER A 318 -11.37 -25.95 19.61
CA SER A 318 -11.52 -24.68 20.31
C SER A 318 -13.02 -24.48 20.66
N PRO A 319 -13.37 -24.13 21.91
CA PRO A 319 -14.73 -23.74 22.25
C PRO A 319 -15.15 -22.51 21.44
N PRO A 320 -16.44 -22.38 21.08
CA PRO A 320 -16.91 -21.22 20.33
C PRO A 320 -16.66 -19.93 21.11
N PRO A 321 -16.36 -18.81 20.43
CA PRO A 321 -16.15 -17.53 21.08
C PRO A 321 -17.39 -17.11 21.89
N PRO A 322 -17.21 -16.40 23.02
CA PRO A 322 -18.33 -15.91 23.81
C PRO A 322 -19.21 -14.99 22.96
N PRO A 323 -20.53 -15.00 23.16
CA PRO A 323 -21.43 -14.12 22.43
C PRO A 323 -21.06 -12.65 22.70
N PRO A 324 -21.19 -11.77 21.70
CA PRO A 324 -20.92 -10.35 21.86
C PRO A 324 -21.82 -9.76 22.96
N PRO A 325 -21.34 -8.75 23.71
CA PRO A 325 -22.13 -8.11 24.75
C PRO A 325 -23.45 -7.60 24.16
N SER A 326 -24.56 -8.03 24.77
CA SER A 326 -25.90 -7.57 24.42
C SER A 326 -25.97 -6.05 24.66
N MET A 327 -25.85 -5.28 23.58
CA MET A 327 -26.20 -3.87 23.57
C MET A 327 -27.70 -3.78 23.88
N GLY A 328 -28.01 -3.46 25.13
CA GLY A 328 -29.37 -3.24 25.57
C GLY A 328 -30.01 -2.11 24.76
N TYR A 329 -30.90 -2.46 23.83
CA TYR A 329 -31.78 -1.52 23.17
C TYR A 329 -32.71 -0.91 24.22
N ARG A 330 -32.29 0.24 24.74
CA ARG A 330 -33.13 1.09 25.56
C ARG A 330 -34.11 1.79 24.63
N SER A 331 -35.25 1.12 24.38
CA SER A 331 -36.42 1.75 23.79
C SER A 331 -36.84 2.95 24.64
N GLY A 332 -36.72 4.13 24.06
CA GLY A 332 -37.09 5.40 24.68
C GLY A 332 -37.66 6.34 23.62
N HIS A 333 -38.96 6.22 23.38
CA HIS A 333 -39.75 7.27 22.72
C HIS A 333 -39.57 8.61 23.45
N GLY A 334 -39.37 9.70 22.71
CA GLY A 334 -39.78 11.02 23.18
C GLY A 334 -38.93 12.23 22.73
N ARG A 335 -39.50 12.95 21.74
CA ARG A 335 -39.60 14.43 21.66
C ARG A 335 -38.35 15.29 21.41
N TYR A 336 -38.46 16.04 20.30
CA TYR A 336 -38.11 17.46 20.08
C TYR A 336 -36.96 18.09 20.87
N GLY A 337 -35.92 18.53 20.16
CA GLY A 337 -34.91 19.44 20.71
C GLY A 337 -33.91 19.97 19.68
N TYR A 338 -34.21 21.15 19.13
CA TYR A 338 -33.31 22.19 18.59
C TYR A 338 -31.87 21.84 18.17
N SER A 339 -31.61 21.97 16.87
CA SER A 339 -30.26 22.08 16.29
C SER A 339 -29.50 23.27 16.89
N ARG A 340 -28.41 22.99 17.63
CA ARG A 340 -27.37 23.98 17.91
C ARG A 340 -26.59 24.22 16.61
N GLY A 341 -26.98 25.26 15.89
CA GLY A 341 -26.16 25.82 14.81
C GLY A 341 -24.87 26.37 15.38
N SER A 342 -23.75 25.90 14.84
CA SER A 342 -22.41 26.44 15.06
C SER A 342 -22.41 27.90 14.60
N TYR A 343 -22.38 28.83 15.56
CA TYR A 343 -22.29 30.26 15.30
C TYR A 343 -20.87 30.55 14.80
N VAL A 344 -20.67 30.59 13.49
CA VAL A 344 -19.45 31.11 12.88
C VAL A 344 -19.58 32.63 12.85
N PRO A 345 -18.73 33.40 13.56
CA PRO A 345 -18.79 34.86 13.49
C PRO A 345 -18.46 35.32 12.06
N PRO A 346 -19.14 36.34 11.53
CA PRO A 346 -18.86 36.86 10.21
C PRO A 346 -17.45 37.46 10.14
N PRO A 347 -16.77 37.37 8.98
CA PRO A 347 -15.44 37.96 8.81
C PRO A 347 -15.48 39.49 8.97
N PRO A 348 -14.38 40.11 9.46
CA PRO A 348 -14.31 41.55 9.63
C PRO A 348 -14.44 42.28 8.29
N PRO A 349 -14.99 43.50 8.27
CA PRO A 349 -15.12 44.29 7.05
C PRO A 349 -13.73 44.65 6.49
N PRO A 350 -13.58 44.73 5.16
CA PRO A 350 -12.33 45.12 4.55
C PRO A 350 -11.93 46.55 4.96
N PRO A 351 -10.62 46.86 5.05
CA PRO A 351 -10.15 48.19 5.40
C PRO A 351 -10.66 49.21 4.38
N SER A 352 -11.23 50.29 4.89
CA SER A 352 -11.78 51.38 4.07
C SER A 352 -10.65 52.00 3.25
N SER A 353 -10.72 51.84 1.92
CA SER A 353 -9.74 52.38 0.99
C SER A 353 -9.55 53.88 1.22
N ALA A 354 -8.35 54.24 1.66
CA ALA A 354 -7.95 55.61 1.89
C ALA A 354 -8.16 56.42 0.60
N ARG A 355 -8.92 57.50 0.76
CA ARG A 355 -9.18 58.55 -0.23
C ARG A 355 -7.84 59.05 -0.78
N SER A 356 -7.55 58.76 -2.05
CA SER A 356 -6.42 59.35 -2.75
C SER A 356 -6.68 60.84 -2.90
N TYR A 357 -5.95 61.65 -2.14
CA TYR A 357 -5.90 63.09 -2.31
C TYR A 357 -5.17 63.39 -3.61
N ARG A 358 -5.92 63.85 -4.61
CA ARG A 358 -5.36 64.48 -5.81
C ARG A 358 -5.00 65.92 -5.44
N ALA A 359 -3.71 66.20 -5.34
CA ALA A 359 -3.17 67.55 -5.20
C ALA A 359 -3.21 68.30 -6.56
N PRO A 360 -3.26 69.65 -6.55
CA PRO A 360 -3.54 70.49 -7.72
C PRO A 360 -2.47 70.47 -8.82
#